data_AF-A0AAQ4NWE7-F1
#
_entry.id   AF-A0AAQ4NWE7-F1
#
_cell.length_a   1.000
_cell.length_b   1.000
_cell.length_c   1.000
_cell.angle_alpha   90.00
_cell.angle_beta   90.00
_cell.angle_gamma   90.00
#
_symmetry.space_group_name_H-M   'P 1'
#
loop_
_entity.id
_entity.type
_entity.pdbx_description
1 polymer ?
#
loop_
_entity_poly.entity_id
_entity_poly.type
_entity_poly.pdbx_seq_one_letter_code
_entity_poly.pdbx_strand_id
1 'polypeptide(L)'
;MFVCYSEVQKAVNAAQSLHHRWSELLQEGGGASKEEMDWTTNELRNSLRSIEWDLEDLDETINILENQKCSFLFAYCELSHFKYEPFQINMPLNSQ
;
A
#
# COMPACT_ATOMS: atom_id res chain seq x y z
N MET A 1 7.37 2.19 -6.26
CA MET A 1 6.71 0.88 -6.05
C MET A 1 7.70 -0.29 -5.98
N PHE A 2 8.57 -0.50 -6.98
CA PHE A 2 9.54 -1.62 -6.96
C PHE A 2 10.52 -1.60 -5.77
N VAL A 3 10.97 -0.40 -5.37
CA VAL A 3 11.84 -0.22 -4.19
C VAL A 3 11.11 -0.60 -2.90
N CYS A 4 9.90 -0.08 -2.66
CA CYS A 4 9.12 -0.44 -1.48
C CYS A 4 8.81 -1.93 -1.39
N TYR A 5 8.42 -2.56 -2.51
CA TYR A 5 8.23 -4.01 -2.54
C TYR A 5 9.50 -4.76 -2.13
N SER A 6 10.67 -4.32 -2.60
CA SER A 6 11.95 -4.93 -2.21
C SER A 6 12.31 -4.72 -0.74
N GLU A 7 11.89 -3.61 -0.13
CA GLU A 7 12.14 -3.31 1.28
C GLU A 7 11.24 -4.14 2.19
N VAL A 8 9.94 -4.18 1.90
CA VAL A 8 8.98 -5.05 2.60
C VAL A 8 9.40 -6.51 2.50
N GLN A 9 9.81 -6.97 1.31
CA GLN A 9 10.27 -8.35 1.13
C GLN A 9 11.55 -8.65 1.95
N LYS A 10 12.48 -7.70 2.06
CA LYS A 10 13.65 -7.86 2.95
C LYS A 10 13.24 -7.94 4.41
N ALA A 11 12.33 -7.08 4.86
CA ALA A 11 11.82 -7.08 6.23
C ALA A 11 11.11 -8.39 6.57
N VAL A 12 10.28 -8.90 5.66
CA VAL A 12 9.61 -10.21 5.80
C VAL A 12 10.62 -11.35 5.91
N ASN A 13 11.65 -11.38 5.06
CA ASN A 13 12.69 -12.42 5.14
C ASN A 13 13.46 -12.38 6.46
N ALA A 14 13.74 -11.18 6.98
CA ALA A 14 14.37 -11.01 8.29
C ALA A 14 13.46 -11.50 9.42
N ALA A 15 12.17 -11.15 9.40
CA ALA A 15 11.18 -11.61 10.36
C ALA A 15 11.00 -13.14 10.33
N GLN A 16 11.02 -13.77 9.15
CA GLN A 16 10.99 -15.22 9.01
C GLN A 16 12.20 -15.90 9.65
N SER A 17 13.39 -15.32 9.48
CA SER A 17 14.62 -15.83 10.09
C SER A 17 14.57 -15.71 11.62
N LEU A 18 14.09 -14.58 12.14
CA LEU A 18 13.84 -14.38 13.58
C LEU A 18 12.79 -15.35 14.13
N HIS A 19 11.71 -15.57 13.40
CA HIS A 19 10.66 -16.53 13.79
C HIS A 19 11.18 -17.96 13.84
N HIS A 20 12.06 -18.36 12.90
CA HIS A 20 12.71 -19.66 12.95
C HIS A 20 13.54 -19.82 14.22
N ARG A 21 14.40 -18.84 14.52
CA ARG A 21 15.20 -18.84 15.76
C ARG A 21 14.32 -18.87 17.01
N TRP A 22 13.27 -18.05 17.05
CA TRP A 22 12.30 -18.05 18.15
C TRP A 22 11.66 -19.44 18.36
N SER A 23 11.32 -20.12 17.25
CA SER A 23 10.74 -21.46 17.29
C SER A 23 11.72 -22.50 17.83
N GLU A 24 13.00 -22.41 17.47
CA GLU A 24 14.06 -23.27 18.03
C GLU A 24 14.20 -23.07 19.54
N LEU A 25 14.27 -21.81 20.00
CA LEU A 25 14.39 -21.48 21.41
C LEU A 25 13.21 -22.02 22.24
N LEU A 26 12.00 -22.07 21.64
CA LEU A 26 10.80 -22.64 22.26
C LEU A 26 10.86 -24.17 22.36
N GLN A 27 11.45 -24.83 21.35
CA GLN A 27 11.60 -26.29 21.33
C GLN A 27 12.76 -26.79 22.20
N GLU A 28 13.80 -25.98 22.41
CA GLU A 28 14.99 -26.34 23.20
C GLU A 28 14.75 -26.52 24.71
N GLY A 29 13.51 -26.40 25.20
CA GLY A 29 13.09 -27.03 26.47
C GLY A 29 13.92 -26.69 27.72
N GLY A 30 14.59 -25.53 27.76
CA GLY A 30 15.39 -25.06 28.89
C GLY A 30 16.85 -24.68 28.60
N GLY A 31 17.34 -24.84 27.36
CA GLY A 31 18.68 -24.39 26.96
C GLY A 31 18.80 -22.88 26.70
N ALA A 32 17.73 -22.29 26.17
CA ALA A 32 17.64 -20.86 25.90
C ALA A 32 17.60 -20.05 27.20
N SER A 33 18.43 -19.01 27.30
CA SER A 33 18.32 -18.07 28.42
C SER A 33 17.00 -17.28 28.31
N LYS A 34 16.42 -16.93 29.47
CA LYS A 34 15.22 -16.07 29.49
C LYS A 34 15.44 -14.75 28.75
N GLU A 35 16.64 -14.18 28.87
CA GLU A 35 17.02 -12.94 28.20
C GLU A 35 17.03 -13.08 26.67
N GLU A 36 17.57 -14.19 26.15
CA GLU A 36 17.55 -14.49 24.71
C GLU A 36 16.13 -14.68 24.19
N MET A 37 15.30 -15.42 24.92
CA MET A 37 13.88 -15.61 24.58
C MET A 37 13.11 -14.27 24.57
N ASP A 38 13.28 -13.45 25.60
CA ASP A 38 12.61 -12.16 25.73
C ASP A 38 13.06 -11.20 24.62
N TRP A 39 14.37 -11.15 24.32
CA TRP A 39 14.93 -10.35 23.24
C TRP A 39 14.41 -10.80 21.87
N THR A 40 14.51 -12.08 21.53
CA THR A 40 14.05 -12.59 20.22
C THR A 40 12.54 -12.39 20.04
N THR A 41 11.75 -12.57 21.11
CA THR A 41 10.31 -12.31 21.07
C THR A 41 10.01 -10.83 20.82
N ASN A 42 10.70 -9.93 21.51
CA ASN A 42 10.51 -8.49 21.33
C ASN A 42 10.91 -8.04 19.92
N GLU A 43 12.04 -8.52 19.42
CA GLU A 43 12.56 -8.16 18.11
C GLU A 43 11.64 -8.65 16.97
N LEU A 44 11.10 -9.86 17.09
CA LEU A 44 10.11 -10.37 16.15
C LEU A 44 8.84 -9.51 16.14
N ARG A 45 8.34 -9.10 17.30
CA ARG A 45 7.13 -8.24 17.39
C ARG A 45 7.37 -6.87 16.79
N ASN A 46 8.54 -6.28 17.01
CA ASN A 46 8.89 -4.99 16.41
C ASN A 46 9.01 -5.10 14.89
N SER A 47 9.65 -6.17 14.41
CA SER A 47 9.79 -6.44 12.97
C SER A 47 8.42 -6.56 12.29
N LEU A 48 7.50 -7.33 12.88
CA LEU A 48 6.14 -7.50 12.34
C LEU A 48 5.36 -6.18 12.33
N ARG A 49 5.43 -5.40 13.41
CA ARG A 49 4.77 -4.09 13.48
C ARG A 49 5.29 -3.13 12.41
N SER A 50 6.60 -3.13 12.17
CA SER A 50 7.19 -2.30 11.11
C SER A 50 6.65 -2.70 9.73
N ILE A 51 6.51 -4.00 9.47
CA ILE A 51 5.94 -4.50 8.22
C ILE A 51 4.47 -4.08 8.08
N GLU A 52 3.68 -4.16 9.15
CA GLU A 52 2.28 -3.72 9.16
C GLU A 52 2.17 -2.24 8.77
N TRP A 53 2.97 -1.37 9.38
CA TRP A 53 3.00 0.05 9.04
C TRP A 53 3.45 0.30 7.60
N ASP A 54 4.49 -0.39 7.11
CA ASP A 54 4.94 -0.25 5.73
C ASP A 54 3.83 -0.63 4.73
N LEU A 55 3.00 -1.64 5.07
CA LEU A 55 1.87 -2.05 4.24
C LEU A 55 0.72 -1.04 4.29
N GLU A 56 0.43 -0.46 5.44
CA GLU A 56 -0.56 0.62 5.61
C GLU A 56 -0.17 1.85 4.76
N ASP A 57 1.09 2.28 4.84
CA ASP A 57 1.60 3.42 4.05
C ASP A 57 1.54 3.14 2.54
N LEU A 58 1.79 1.90 2.13
CA LEU A 58 1.68 1.49 0.72
C LEU A 58 0.25 1.50 0.22
N ASP A 59 -0.71 1.04 1.03
CA ASP A 59 -2.13 1.07 0.70
C ASP A 59 -2.64 2.53 0.58
N GLU A 60 -2.24 3.39 1.52
CA GLU A 60 -2.55 4.83 1.45
C GLU A 60 -1.97 5.46 0.16
N THR A 61 -0.71 5.14 -0.18
CA THR A 61 -0.07 5.62 -1.40
C THR A 61 -0.82 5.17 -2.67
N ILE A 62 -1.26 3.91 -2.72
CA ILE A 62 -2.05 3.38 -3.84
C ILE A 62 -3.37 4.15 -3.96
N ASN A 63 -4.08 4.32 -2.85
CA ASN A 63 -5.36 5.02 -2.82
C ASN A 63 -5.22 6.49 -3.28
N ILE A 64 -4.15 7.18 -2.88
CA ILE A 64 -3.86 8.55 -3.38
C ILE A 64 -3.66 8.55 -4.90
N LEU A 65 -2.86 7.61 -5.43
CA LEU A 65 -2.59 7.52 -6.87
C LEU A 65 -3.86 7.19 -7.67
N GLU A 66 -4.72 6.31 -7.16
CA GLU A 66 -5.99 5.95 -7.80
C GLU A 66 -6.96 7.12 -7.83
N ASN A 67 -7.09 7.88 -6.73
CA ASN A 67 -7.95 9.05 -6.67
C ASN A 67 -7.47 10.18 -7.61
N GLN A 68 -6.16 10.38 -7.74
CA GLN A 68 -5.58 11.32 -8.72
C GLN A 68 -5.86 10.88 -10.16
N LYS A 69 -5.74 9.58 -10.45
CA LYS A 69 -6.02 9.02 -11.77
C LYS A 69 -7.51 9.14 -12.13
N CYS A 70 -8.42 8.84 -11.20
CA CYS A 70 -9.86 9.01 -11.38
C CYS A 70 -10.23 10.48 -11.63
N SER A 71 -9.64 11.41 -10.87
CA SER A 71 -9.86 12.85 -11.07
C SER A 71 -9.39 13.31 -12.46
N PHE A 72 -8.25 12.81 -12.94
CA PHE A 72 -7.74 13.13 -14.28
C PHE A 72 -8.61 12.54 -15.39
N LEU A 73 -9.09 11.30 -15.23
CA LEU A 73 -10.01 10.66 -16.18
C LEU A 73 -11.36 11.37 -16.22
N PHE A 74 -11.88 11.79 -15.07
CA PHE A 74 -13.11 12.59 -14.99
C PHE A 74 -12.95 13.92 -15.71
N ALA A 75 -11.86 14.65 -15.45
CA ALA A 75 -11.56 15.91 -16.16
C ALA A 75 -11.40 15.70 -17.67
N TYR A 76 -10.77 14.61 -18.11
CA TYR A 76 -10.65 14.28 -19.54
C TYR A 76 -12.01 13.96 -20.18
N CYS A 77 -12.89 13.25 -19.48
CA CYS A 77 -14.26 12.98 -19.92
C CYS A 77 -15.12 14.24 -19.99
N GLU A 78 -15.03 15.16 -19.02
CA GLU A 78 -15.73 16.44 -19.09
C GLU A 78 -15.25 17.29 -20.28
N LEU A 79 -13.94 17.34 -20.52
CA LEU A 79 -13.36 18.04 -21.66
C LEU A 79 -13.76 17.42 -23.00
N SER A 80 -13.85 16.09 -23.09
CA SER A 80 -14.31 15.42 -24.31
C SER A 80 -15.80 15.63 -24.54
N HIS A 81 -16.63 15.61 -23.49
CA HIS A 81 -18.04 15.93 -23.59
C HIS A 81 -18.28 17.36 -24.11
N PHE A 82 -17.51 18.34 -23.63
CA PHE A 82 -17.54 19.72 -24.12
C PHE A 82 -17.11 19.87 -25.58
N LYS A 83 -16.27 18.97 -26.13
CA LYS A 83 -15.86 19.01 -27.54
C LYS A 83 -16.87 18.37 -28.50
N TYR A 84 -17.78 17.54 -28.00
CA TYR A 84 -18.75 16.79 -28.81
C TYR A 84 -20.19 17.33 -28.75
N GLU A 85 -20.47 18.37 -27.97
CA GLU A 85 -21.73 19.12 -28.06
C GLU A 85 -21.62 20.18 -29.18
N PRO A 86 -22.18 19.96 -30.39
CA PRO A 86 -22.29 21.02 -31.36
C PRO A 86 -23.30 22.04 -30.82
N PHE A 87 -22.84 23.26 -30.59
CA PHE A 87 -23.64 24.46 -30.30
C PHE A 87 -25.02 24.39 -30.98
N GLN A 88 -26.06 23.98 -30.23
CA GLN A 88 -27.44 24.21 -30.63
C GLN A 88 -27.79 25.67 -30.30
N ILE A 89 -27.19 26.59 -31.04
CA ILE A 89 -27.68 27.97 -31.07
C ILE A 89 -28.95 27.92 -31.91
N ASN A 90 -30.10 27.96 -31.23
CA ASN A 90 -31.41 28.22 -31.81
C ASN A 90 -31.31 29.44 -32.75
N MET A 91 -31.29 29.21 -34.06
CA MET A 91 -31.65 30.26 -35.01
C MET A 91 -33.16 30.45 -34.96
N PRO A 92 -33.68 31.66 -34.72
CA PRO A 92 -35.11 31.90 -34.83
C PRO A 92 -35.52 31.66 -36.29
N LEU A 93 -36.41 30.69 -36.51
CA LEU A 93 -37.16 30.55 -37.75
C LEU A 93 -38.02 31.80 -37.89
N ASN A 94 -37.51 32.81 -38.60
CA ASN A 94 -38.30 33.97 -38.94
C ASN A 94 -39.24 33.58 -40.07
N SER A 95 -40.47 33.23 -39.71
CA SER A 95 -41.60 33.10 -40.60
C SER A 95 -42.19 34.48 -40.89
N GLN A 96 -41.87 35.03 -42.07
CA GLN A 96 -42.74 35.80 -43.00
C GLN A 96 -41.89 36.60 -43.98
#